data_AF-A0A2D6NBR6-F1
#
_entry.id   AF-A0A2D6NBR6-F1
#
_cell.length_a   1.000
_cell.length_b   1.000
_cell.length_c   1.000
_cell.angle_alpha   90.00
_cell.angle_beta   90.00
_cell.angle_gamma   90.00
#
_symmetry.space_group_name_H-M   'P 1'
#
loop_
_entity.id
_entity.type
_entity.pdbx_description
1 polymer ?
#
loop_
_entity_poly.entity_id
_entity_poly.type
_entity_poly.pdbx_seq_one_letter_code
_entity_poly.pdbx_strand_id
1 'polypeptide(L)'
;MGFGVLLNDKDSRQAVINFNQPKHKQKGVKDFPCTETLTFLIRDNKLEVINKMRSNDLIYGFSYNIPWFSYLQGRMLGDLSNKKHSSLSRGEMYHQPTSLHVYERHFDMIENVVKEYEKGFCMSKLLSDVVRVD
;
A
#
# COMPACT_ATOMS: atom_id res chain seq x y z
N MET A 1 -0.63 11.34 13.77
CA MET A 1 -1.08 10.28 12.84
C MET A 1 -2.49 9.90 13.26
N GLY A 2 -3.45 9.86 12.33
CA GLY A 2 -4.92 9.98 12.57
C GLY A 2 -5.61 8.85 13.33
N PHE A 3 -4.89 8.09 14.15
CA PHE A 3 -5.33 6.91 14.89
C PHE A 3 -6.46 7.18 15.89
N GLY A 4 -6.42 8.35 16.55
CA GLY A 4 -7.35 8.68 17.64
C GLY A 4 -8.81 8.68 17.20
N VAL A 5 -9.04 8.98 15.92
CA VAL A 5 -10.39 9.00 15.34
C VAL A 5 -11.00 7.60 15.39
N LEU A 6 -10.30 6.55 14.96
CA LEU A 6 -10.80 5.17 14.98
C LEU A 6 -10.84 4.55 16.39
N LEU A 7 -10.02 5.05 17.32
CA LEU A 7 -10.13 4.66 18.73
C LEU A 7 -11.43 5.20 19.36
N ASN A 8 -11.81 6.43 19.01
CA ASN A 8 -13.00 7.08 19.54
C ASN A 8 -14.27 6.59 18.84
N ASP A 9 -14.23 6.48 17.51
CA ASP A 9 -15.33 6.08 16.65
C ASP A 9 -14.85 5.09 15.57
N LYS A 10 -15.22 3.83 15.73
CA LYS A 10 -14.85 2.72 14.84
C LYS A 10 -15.42 2.86 13.43
N ASP A 11 -16.56 3.55 13.29
CA ASP A 11 -17.25 3.71 12.01
C ASP A 11 -16.85 5.00 11.28
N SER A 12 -15.95 5.78 11.89
CA SER A 12 -15.50 7.04 11.35
C SER A 12 -14.95 6.92 9.93
N ARG A 13 -15.27 7.93 9.12
CA ARG A 13 -14.79 8.10 7.75
C ARG A 13 -13.65 9.12 7.64
N GLN A 14 -13.12 9.57 8.78
CA GLN A 14 -12.20 10.70 8.87
C GLN A 14 -10.75 10.29 9.16
N ALA A 15 -10.45 8.98 9.22
CA ALA A 15 -9.10 8.48 9.40
C ALA A 15 -8.31 8.50 8.09
N VAL A 16 -8.00 9.72 7.63
CA VAL A 16 -7.34 10.00 6.35
C VAL A 16 -5.95 10.59 6.59
N ILE A 17 -4.96 10.09 5.85
CA ILE A 17 -3.61 10.65 5.76
C ILE A 17 -3.45 11.26 4.37
N ASN A 18 -3.16 12.56 4.31
CA ASN A 18 -2.92 13.29 3.07
C ASN A 18 -1.41 13.41 2.80
N PHE A 19 -0.92 12.72 1.77
CA PHE A 19 0.46 12.80 1.31
C PHE A 19 0.63 13.94 0.30
N ASN A 20 -0.28 14.04 -0.66
CA ASN A 20 -0.29 15.13 -1.63
C ASN A 20 -0.92 16.40 -1.02
N GLN A 21 -0.06 17.29 -0.52
CA GLN A 21 -0.43 18.58 0.07
C GLN A 21 -0.23 19.76 -0.90
N PRO A 22 -0.91 20.91 -0.68
CA PRO A 22 -0.76 22.12 -1.51
C PRO A 22 0.69 22.59 -1.70
N LYS A 23 1.56 22.39 -0.69
CA LYS A 23 2.98 22.74 -0.76
C LYS A 23 3.74 22.05 -1.91
N HIS A 24 3.27 20.88 -2.37
CA HIS A 24 3.88 20.16 -3.48
C HIS A 24 3.43 20.66 -4.86
N LYS A 25 2.48 21.61 -4.91
CA LYS A 25 1.93 22.15 -6.16
C LYS A 25 2.62 23.45 -6.59
N GLN A 26 3.75 23.78 -5.98
CA GLN A 26 4.53 24.97 -6.31
C GLN A 26 5.41 24.72 -7.54
N LYS A 27 5.71 25.79 -8.28
CA LYS A 27 6.60 25.73 -9.44
C LYS A 27 8.00 25.30 -9.00
N GLY A 28 8.62 24.36 -9.74
CA GLY A 28 9.98 23.88 -9.46
C GLY A 28 10.06 22.67 -8.53
N VAL A 29 8.94 22.12 -8.06
CA VAL A 29 8.92 20.84 -7.34
C VAL A 29 9.34 19.71 -8.29
N LYS A 30 10.47 19.07 -7.99
CA LYS A 30 11.01 17.95 -8.77
C LYS A 30 10.38 16.60 -8.41
N ASP A 31 10.02 16.44 -7.13
CA ASP A 31 9.39 15.23 -6.60
C ASP A 31 7.97 15.54 -6.14
N PHE A 32 7.01 15.32 -7.04
CA PHE A 32 5.60 15.49 -6.75
C PHE A 32 5.06 14.15 -6.22
N PRO A 33 4.44 14.08 -5.02
CA PRO A 33 4.01 12.81 -4.44
C PRO A 33 3.10 12.00 -5.36
N CYS A 34 3.44 10.72 -5.56
CA CYS A 34 2.61 9.77 -6.30
C CYS A 34 1.40 9.32 -5.49
N THR A 35 1.58 9.08 -4.19
CA THR A 35 0.48 8.79 -3.26
C THR A 35 -0.25 10.07 -2.90
N GLU A 36 -1.56 10.03 -3.02
CA GLU A 36 -2.43 11.15 -2.70
C GLU A 36 -2.90 11.03 -1.25
N THR A 37 -3.56 9.91 -0.95
CA THR A 37 -4.17 9.67 0.35
C THR A 37 -4.14 8.20 0.74
N LEU A 38 -3.99 7.94 2.04
CA LEU A 38 -4.40 6.68 2.67
C LEU A 38 -5.64 6.93 3.52
N THR A 39 -6.68 6.12 3.35
CA THR A 39 -7.86 6.15 4.21
C THR A 39 -7.99 4.82 4.92
N PHE A 40 -8.07 4.84 6.25
CA PHE A 40 -8.30 3.65 7.06
C PHE A 40 -9.78 3.57 7.43
N LEU A 41 -10.36 2.39 7.30
CA LEU A 41 -11.76 2.12 7.65
C LEU A 41 -11.82 0.84 8.45
N ILE A 42 -12.77 0.74 9.37
CA ILE A 42 -13.08 -0.52 10.01
C ILE A 42 -14.45 -0.98 9.51
N ARG A 43 -14.51 -2.13 8.83
CA ARG A 43 -15.73 -2.73 8.28
C ARG A 43 -15.77 -4.20 8.66
N ASP A 44 -16.91 -4.68 9.16
CA ASP A 44 -17.08 -6.06 9.62
C ASP A 44 -15.96 -6.53 10.56
N ASN A 45 -15.54 -5.62 11.46
CA ASN A 45 -14.44 -5.84 12.40
C ASN A 45 -13.08 -6.17 11.74
N LYS A 46 -12.87 -5.66 10.52
CA LYS A 46 -11.63 -5.72 9.76
C LYS A 46 -11.14 -4.32 9.47
N LEU A 47 -9.86 -4.06 9.70
CA LEU A 47 -9.21 -2.80 9.32
C LEU A 47 -8.84 -2.84 7.84
N GLU A 48 -9.57 -2.10 7.03
CA GLU A 48 -9.30 -1.89 5.61
C GLU A 48 -8.46 -0.63 5.39
N VAL A 49 -7.73 -0.60 4.27
CA VAL A 49 -7.01 0.60 3.83
C VAL A 49 -7.26 0.87 2.35
N ILE A 50 -7.60 2.12 2.04
CA ILE A 50 -7.73 2.61 0.65
C ILE A 50 -6.53 3.49 0.36
N ASN A 51 -5.72 3.07 -0.60
CA ASN A 51 -4.55 3.79 -1.08
C ASN A 51 -4.82 4.41 -2.45
N LYS A 52 -5.00 5.73 -2.48
CA LYS A 52 -5.19 6.48 -3.72
C LYS A 52 -3.88 7.08 -4.17
N MET A 53 -3.55 6.86 -5.44
CA MET A 53 -2.31 7.32 -6.05
C MET A 53 -2.61 7.93 -7.41
N ARG A 54 -2.00 9.07 -7.74
CA ARG A 54 -2.14 9.66 -9.09
C ARG A 54 -1.37 8.88 -10.15
N SER A 55 -0.33 8.15 -9.74
CA SER A 55 0.61 7.50 -10.65
C SER A 55 1.36 6.41 -9.90
N ASN A 56 1.54 5.25 -10.52
CA ASN A 56 2.35 4.15 -9.99
C ASN A 56 3.06 3.43 -11.14
N ASP A 57 4.40 3.36 -11.08
CA ASP A 57 5.20 2.46 -11.92
C ASP A 57 4.97 1.02 -11.46
N LEU A 58 4.55 0.12 -12.35
CA LEU A 58 4.19 -1.26 -12.00
C LEU A 58 5.41 -2.09 -11.61
N ILE A 59 6.60 -1.77 -12.09
CA ILE A 59 7.79 -2.58 -11.84
C ILE A 59 8.44 -2.22 -10.50
N TYR A 60 8.99 -1.02 -10.36
CA TYR A 60 9.64 -0.65 -9.10
C TYR A 60 8.66 -0.02 -8.13
N GLY A 61 7.86 0.93 -8.60
CA GLY A 61 6.93 1.64 -7.72
C GLY A 61 6.00 0.69 -6.95
N PHE A 62 5.31 -0.21 -7.65
CA PHE A 62 4.34 -1.12 -7.06
C PHE A 62 4.99 -2.11 -6.10
N SER A 63 6.13 -2.68 -6.49
CA SER A 63 6.88 -3.66 -5.70
C SER A 63 7.34 -3.11 -4.35
N TYR A 64 7.59 -1.80 -4.24
CA TYR A 64 7.88 -1.15 -2.96
C TYR A 64 6.63 -0.63 -2.24
N ASN A 65 5.67 -0.08 -2.98
CA ASN A 65 4.46 0.53 -2.44
C ASN A 65 3.58 -0.49 -1.69
N ILE A 66 3.30 -1.64 -2.31
CA ILE A 66 2.38 -2.63 -1.73
C ILE A 66 2.89 -3.17 -0.39
N PRO A 67 4.16 -3.63 -0.26
CA PRO A 67 4.71 -4.00 1.04
C PRO A 67 4.68 -2.86 2.06
N TRP A 68 5.00 -1.63 1.64
CA TRP A 68 4.99 -0.48 2.53
C TRP A 68 3.60 -0.17 3.09
N PHE A 69 2.57 -0.12 2.26
CA PHE A 69 1.19 0.12 2.71
C PHE A 69 0.64 -1.06 3.52
N SER A 70 1.05 -2.28 3.17
CA SER A 70 0.77 -3.47 3.96
C SER A 70 1.34 -3.37 5.38
N TYR A 71 2.59 -2.92 5.50
CA TYR A 71 3.23 -2.67 6.79
C TYR A 71 2.48 -1.58 7.59
N LEU A 72 2.12 -0.47 6.95
CA LEU A 72 1.37 0.61 7.61
C LEU A 72 -0.01 0.15 8.13
N GLN A 73 -0.72 -0.68 7.35
CA GLN A 73 -1.97 -1.31 7.80
C GLN A 73 -1.74 -2.19 9.03
N GLY A 74 -0.68 -3.01 9.04
CA GLY A 74 -0.32 -3.84 10.19
C GLY A 74 0.03 -3.02 11.43
N ARG A 75 0.76 -1.91 11.28
CA ARG A 75 1.07 -0.98 12.38
C ARG A 75 -0.18 -0.33 12.95
N MET A 76 -1.06 0.18 12.10
CA MET A 76 -2.36 0.73 12.50
C MET A 76 -3.21 -0.33 13.24
N LEU A 77 -3.29 -1.55 12.71
CA LEU A 77 -4.01 -2.65 13.34
C LEU A 77 -3.47 -2.94 14.75
N GLY A 78 -2.15 -3.12 14.88
CA GLY A 78 -1.52 -3.40 16.18
C GLY A 78 -1.81 -2.30 17.20
N ASP A 79 -1.71 -1.04 16.80
CA ASP A 79 -1.97 0.09 17.69
C ASP A 79 -3.45 0.17 18.13
N LEU A 80 -4.40 -0.13 17.24
CA LEU A 80 -5.83 -0.15 17.55
C LEU A 80 -6.21 -1.35 18.44
N SER A 81 -5.69 -2.54 18.09
CA SER A 81 -5.96 -3.78 18.82
C SER A 81 -5.41 -3.75 20.23
N ASN A 82 -4.20 -3.21 20.43
CA ASN A 82 -3.59 -3.11 21.76
C ASN A 82 -4.27 -2.09 22.68
N LYS A 83 -5.00 -1.11 22.14
CA LYS A 83 -5.57 -0.01 22.93
C LYS A 83 -7.05 -0.20 23.28
N LYS A 84 -7.87 -0.68 22.34
CA LYS A 84 -9.32 -0.74 22.55
C LYS A 84 -10.03 -1.83 21.74
N HIS A 85 -9.54 -2.14 20.55
CA HIS A 85 -10.25 -3.00 19.60
C HIS A 85 -9.59 -4.37 19.49
N SER A 86 -9.47 -5.10 20.60
CA SER A 86 -8.68 -6.34 20.68
C SER A 86 -9.11 -7.46 19.71
N SER A 87 -10.38 -7.47 19.29
CA SER A 87 -10.89 -8.42 18.29
C SER A 87 -10.71 -7.96 16.84
N LEU A 88 -10.16 -6.77 16.60
CA LEU A 88 -9.97 -6.23 15.26
C LEU A 88 -8.97 -7.10 14.48
N SER A 89 -9.33 -7.41 13.24
CA SER A 89 -8.50 -8.21 12.34
C SER A 89 -8.08 -7.40 11.12
N ARG A 90 -7.17 -7.95 10.32
CA ARG A 90 -6.71 -7.31 9.09
C ARG A 90 -7.78 -7.46 8.00
N GLY A 91 -8.13 -6.35 7.35
CA GLY A 91 -9.00 -6.31 6.19
C GLY A 91 -8.26 -6.12 4.88
N GLU A 92 -9.03 -5.81 3.84
CA GLU A 92 -8.52 -5.61 2.48
C GLU A 92 -7.69 -4.33 2.34
N MET A 93 -6.76 -4.36 1.40
CA MET A 93 -6.04 -3.17 0.93
C MET A 93 -6.47 -2.87 -0.51
N TYR A 94 -7.17 -1.76 -0.69
CA TYR A 94 -7.58 -1.27 -1.99
C TYR A 94 -6.53 -0.33 -2.56
N HIS A 95 -5.80 -0.76 -3.58
CA HIS A 95 -4.82 0.06 -4.29
C HIS A 95 -5.47 0.69 -5.53
N GLN A 96 -5.54 2.02 -5.57
CA GLN A 96 -6.26 2.80 -6.57
C GLN A 96 -5.32 3.81 -7.27
N PRO A 97 -4.47 3.35 -8.21
CA PRO A 97 -3.69 4.24 -9.05
C PRO A 97 -4.57 4.82 -10.18
N THR A 98 -4.49 6.13 -10.40
CA THR A 98 -5.09 6.77 -11.59
C THR A 98 -4.34 6.39 -12.86
N SER A 99 -3.02 6.28 -12.78
CA SER A 99 -2.16 5.80 -13.86
C SER A 99 -1.24 4.71 -13.34
N LEU A 100 -1.58 3.46 -13.61
CA LEU A 100 -0.69 2.31 -13.43
C LEU A 100 0.03 2.07 -14.77
N HIS A 101 1.35 2.20 -14.80
CA HIS A 101 2.10 2.22 -16.05
C HIS A 101 3.39 1.42 -15.94
N VAL A 102 3.92 1.00 -17.09
CA VAL A 102 5.23 0.38 -17.23
C VAL A 102 6.06 1.28 -18.13
N TYR A 103 7.29 1.61 -17.70
CA TYR A 103 8.23 2.29 -18.58
C TYR A 103 8.79 1.33 -19.63
N GLU A 104 9.01 1.82 -20.85
CA GLU A 104 9.53 1.02 -21.98
C GLU A 104 10.79 0.21 -21.63
N ARG A 105 11.73 0.84 -20.89
CA ARG A 105 12.93 0.17 -20.39
C ARG A 105 12.69 -1.05 -19.49
N HIS A 106 11.45 -1.32 -19.05
CA HIS A 106 11.08 -2.46 -18.23
C HIS A 106 10.17 -3.47 -18.94
N PHE A 107 9.96 -3.37 -20.25
CA PHE A 107 9.11 -4.31 -20.99
C PHE A 107 9.63 -5.75 -20.90
N ASP A 108 10.94 -5.97 -21.08
CA ASP A 108 11.56 -7.28 -20.93
C ASP A 108 11.36 -7.86 -19.52
N MET A 109 11.35 -7.01 -18.49
CA MET A 109 11.09 -7.44 -17.11
C MET A 109 9.66 -7.96 -16.93
N ILE A 110 8.66 -7.27 -17.51
CA ILE A 110 7.27 -7.73 -17.49
C ILE A 110 7.16 -9.08 -18.19
N GLU A 111 7.77 -9.25 -19.37
CA GLU A 111 7.72 -10.53 -20.06
C GLU A 111 8.29 -11.68 -19.24
N ASN A 112 9.42 -11.44 -18.55
CA ASN A 112 10.04 -12.44 -17.69
C ASN A 112 9.14 -12.77 -16.49
N VAL A 113 8.51 -11.76 -15.87
CA VAL A 113 7.55 -11.98 -14.77
C VAL A 113 6.37 -12.84 -15.23
N VAL A 114 5.82 -12.58 -16.42
CA VAL A 114 4.71 -13.37 -16.99
C VAL A 114 5.14 -14.81 -17.26
N LYS A 115 6.30 -15.01 -17.90
CA LYS A 115 6.86 -16.34 -18.18
C LYS A 115 7.09 -17.15 -16.90
N GLU A 116 7.60 -16.53 -15.84
CA GLU A 116 7.78 -17.21 -14.55
C GLU A 116 6.45 -17.52 -13.86
N TYR A 117 5.46 -16.63 -13.97
CA TYR A 117 4.12 -16.88 -13.43
C TYR A 117 3.45 -18.09 -14.11
N GLU A 118 3.54 -18.18 -15.43
CA GLU A 118 2.96 -19.29 -16.22
C GLU A 118 3.62 -20.64 -15.93
N LYS A 119 4.90 -20.68 -15.53
CA LYS A 119 5.59 -21.90 -15.11
C LYS A 119 5.08 -22.48 -13.80
N GLY A 120 4.22 -21.76 -13.08
CA GLY A 120 3.71 -22.12 -11.77
C GLY A 120 4.49 -21.40 -10.67
N PHE A 121 3.84 -20.41 -10.06
CA PHE A 121 4.38 -19.73 -8.89
C PHE A 121 4.46 -20.66 -7.69
N CYS A 122 5.66 -20.80 -7.11
CA CYS A 122 5.90 -21.59 -5.92
C CYS A 122 6.48 -20.71 -4.80
N MET A 123 5.67 -20.44 -3.76
CA MET A 123 6.08 -19.59 -2.64
C MET A 123 7.32 -20.12 -1.91
N SER A 124 7.46 -21.44 -1.78
CA SER A 124 8.65 -22.02 -1.14
C SER A 124 9.93 -21.80 -1.95
N LYS A 125 9.83 -21.78 -3.28
CA LYS A 125 10.94 -21.47 -4.18
C LYS A 125 11.34 -19.99 -4.11
N LEU A 126 10.34 -19.09 -4.10
CA LEU A 126 10.58 -17.65 -3.93
C LEU A 126 11.31 -17.36 -2.60
N LEU A 127 10.85 -17.95 -1.49
CA LEU A 127 11.47 -17.78 -0.18
C LEU A 127 12.90 -18.35 -0.15
N SER A 128 13.17 -19.47 -0.81
CA SER A 128 14.53 -20.01 -0.88
C SER A 128 15.49 -19.13 -1.70
N ASP A 129 14.99 -18.44 -2.72
CA ASP A 129 15.82 -17.59 -3.58
C ASP A 129 16.07 -16.21 -2.94
N VAL A 130 15.09 -15.67 -2.18
CA VAL A 130 15.24 -14.39 -1.45
C VAL A 130 16.15 -14.54 -0.23
N VAL A 131 16.10 -15.67 0.48
CA VAL A 131 16.95 -15.93 1.66
C VAL A 131 18.40 -16.26 1.28
N ARG A 132 18.66 -16.61 0.01
CA ARG A 132 20.00 -16.90 -0.53
C ARG A 132 20.74 -15.68 -1.09
N VAL A 133 20.17 -14.48 -0.99
CA VAL A 133 20.91 -13.26 -1.31
C VAL A 133 21.75 -12.90 -0.08
N ASP A 134 22.95 -13.48 -0.03
CA ASP A 134 24.01 -13.18 0.94
C ASP A 134 24.57 -11.76 0.77
#